data_AF-A0AAW8F7Y0-F1
#
_entry.id   AF-A0AAW8F7Y0-F1
#
_cell.length_a   1.000
_cell.length_b   1.000
_cell.length_c   1.000
_cell.angle_alpha   90.00
_cell.angle_beta   90.00
_cell.angle_gamma   90.00
#
_symmetry.space_group_name_H-M   'P 1'
#
loop_
_entity.id
_entity.type
_entity.pdbx_description
1 polymer ?
#
loop_
_entity_poly.entity_id
_entity_poly.type
_entity_poly.pdbx_seq_one_letter_code
_entity_poly.pdbx_strand_id
1 'polypeptide(L)' 'MGRVRARPDKGPTGCPLVRLAVLVEAGIHVIVDAVVDSYRVKERVLVEGLTPSLGPGMLVLGDRGLVSTCSPSPSQVRA' A
#
# COMPACT_ATOMS: atom_id res chain seq x y z
N MET A 1 -36.03 -26.10 34.50
CA MET A 1 -35.81 -25.27 33.29
C MET A 1 -34.49 -24.49 33.46
N GLY A 2 -33.37 -25.04 33.00
CA GLY A 2 -32.04 -24.39 33.14
C GLY A 2 -31.73 -23.50 31.95
N ARG A 3 -31.39 -22.23 32.17
CA ARG A 3 -30.92 -21.33 31.11
C ARG A 3 -29.52 -21.75 30.67
N VAL A 4 -29.40 -22.24 29.44
CA VAL A 4 -28.11 -22.36 28.75
C VAL A 4 -27.57 -20.95 28.55
N ARG A 5 -26.48 -20.60 29.24
CA ARG A 5 -25.74 -19.37 28.96
C ARG A 5 -24.91 -19.61 27.71
N ALA A 6 -25.23 -18.88 26.63
CA ALA A 6 -24.32 -18.78 25.50
C ALA A 6 -22.98 -18.23 26.00
N ARG A 7 -21.92 -19.01 25.83
CA ARG A 7 -20.56 -18.58 26.11
C ARG A 7 -20.17 -17.69 24.93
N PRO A 8 -19.79 -16.42 25.13
CA PRO A 8 -19.35 -15.59 24.02
C PRO A 8 -18.05 -16.18 23.51
N ASP A 9 -18.12 -16.86 22.38
CA ASP A 9 -17.04 -17.13 21.48
C ASP A 9 -16.46 -15.77 21.05
N LYS A 10 -15.46 -15.31 21.81
CA LYS A 10 -14.56 -14.22 21.42
C LYS A 10 -13.74 -14.67 20.22
N GLY A 11 -14.36 -14.79 19.05
CA GLY A 11 -13.64 -14.49 17.81
C GLY A 11 -13.12 -13.06 17.90
N PRO A 12 -11.96 -12.72 17.30
CA PRO A 12 -11.45 -11.35 17.35
C PRO A 12 -12.41 -10.43 16.60
N THR A 13 -13.38 -9.86 17.31
CA THR A 13 -14.18 -8.73 16.87
C THR A 13 -13.35 -7.45 17.01
N GLY A 14 -12.24 -7.41 16.28
CA GLY A 14 -11.58 -6.17 15.92
C GLY A 14 -12.07 -5.80 14.54
N CYS A 15 -12.48 -4.56 14.32
CA CYS A 15 -12.64 -4.00 12.99
C CYS A 15 -11.46 -4.48 12.12
N PRO A 16 -11.70 -5.19 10.99
CA PRO A 16 -10.60 -5.64 10.16
C PRO A 16 -9.90 -4.41 9.60
N LEU A 17 -8.84 -3.99 10.26
CA LEU A 17 -8.02 -2.89 9.80
C LEU A 17 -7.33 -3.37 8.52
N VAL A 18 -7.57 -2.64 7.45
CA VAL A 18 -6.87 -2.80 6.17
C VAL A 18 -5.84 -1.69 6.03
N ARG A 19 -4.79 -1.96 5.27
CA ARG A 19 -3.80 -0.97 4.85
C ARG A 19 -3.86 -0.87 3.33
N LEU A 20 -3.89 0.36 2.84
CA LEU A 20 -4.00 0.71 1.43
C LEU A 20 -2.79 1.56 1.05
N ALA A 21 -2.14 1.23 -0.05
CA ALA A 21 -1.13 2.04 -0.72
C ALA A 21 -1.67 2.46 -2.09
N VAL A 22 -1.51 3.74 -2.46
CA VAL A 22 -2.06 4.30 -3.70
C VAL A 22 -1.01 5.11 -4.43
N LEU A 23 -0.88 4.88 -5.73
CA LEU A 23 -0.12 5.72 -6.66
C LEU A 23 -1.08 6.69 -7.35
N VAL A 24 -0.80 7.99 -7.23
CA VAL A 24 -1.64 9.06 -7.79
C VAL A 24 -0.86 9.99 -8.70
N GLU A 25 -1.51 10.49 -9.75
CA GLU A 25 -0.94 11.51 -10.61
C GLU A 25 -1.11 12.90 -9.99
N ALA A 26 -0.02 13.67 -9.93
CA ALA A 26 -0.04 15.03 -9.42
C ALA A 26 -0.45 16.03 -10.52
N GLY A 27 -1.75 16.27 -10.70
CA GLY A 27 -2.24 17.32 -11.61
C GLY A 27 -3.71 17.21 -12.01
N ILE A 28 -4.23 16.00 -12.01
CA ILE A 28 -5.65 15.66 -12.20
C ILE A 28 -5.88 14.56 -11.18
N HIS A 29 -6.94 14.60 -10.38
CA HIS A 29 -7.16 13.64 -9.28
C HIS A 29 -7.36 12.20 -9.78
N VAL A 30 -6.29 11.55 -10.24
CA VAL A 30 -6.29 10.25 -10.91
C VAL A 30 -5.47 9.28 -10.09
N ILE A 31 -6.10 8.19 -9.69
CA ILE A 31 -5.44 7.02 -9.13
C ILE A 31 -4.90 6.20 -10.31
N VAL A 32 -3.59 5.98 -10.34
CA VAL A 32 -2.90 5.19 -11.35
C VAL A 32 -2.90 3.72 -10.96
N ASP A 33 -2.65 3.43 -9.67
CA ASP A 33 -2.62 2.07 -9.14
C ASP A 33 -2.85 2.06 -7.62
N ALA A 34 -3.30 0.93 -7.07
CA ALA A 34 -3.54 0.76 -5.65
C ALA A 34 -3.42 -0.70 -5.19
N VAL A 35 -2.81 -0.92 -4.02
CA VAL A 35 -2.68 -2.24 -3.38
C VAL A 35 -3.26 -2.19 -1.97
N VAL A 36 -4.07 -3.19 -1.62
CA VAL A 36 -4.72 -3.32 -0.31
C VAL A 36 -4.39 -4.67 0.34
N ASP A 37 -4.11 -4.67 1.65
CA ASP A 37 -3.88 -5.90 2.43
C ASP A 37 -4.23 -5.67 3.91
N SER A 38 -4.04 -6.67 4.75
CA SER A 38 -4.18 -6.60 6.20
C SER A 38 -3.29 -5.51 6.79
N TYR A 39 -3.78 -4.80 7.81
CA TYR A 39 -3.01 -3.77 8.53
C TYR A 39 -1.67 -4.27 9.10
N ARG A 40 -1.55 -5.58 9.34
CA ARG A 40 -0.32 -6.23 9.82
C ARG A 40 0.80 -6.21 8.79
N VAL A 41 0.48 -6.07 7.51
CA VAL A 41 1.46 -5.96 6.43
C VAL A 41 2.07 -4.56 6.47
N LYS A 42 3.40 -4.49 6.35
CA LYS A 42 4.13 -3.23 6.35
C LYS A 42 3.87 -2.49 5.05
N GLU A 43 3.76 -1.18 5.14
CA GLU A 43 3.56 -0.27 4.00
C GLU A 43 4.60 -0.47 2.90
N ARG A 44 5.87 -0.67 3.27
CA ARG A 44 6.94 -0.96 2.31
C ARG A 44 6.65 -2.18 1.42
N VAL A 45 6.04 -3.22 1.98
CA VAL A 45 5.67 -4.44 1.24
C VAL A 45 4.50 -4.18 0.28
N LEU A 46 3.54 -3.33 0.67
CA LEU A 46 2.44 -2.93 -0.21
C LEU A 46 2.94 -2.08 -1.39
N VAL A 47 3.86 -1.16 -1.12
CA VAL A 47 4.42 -0.26 -2.15
C VAL A 47 5.27 -1.01 -3.17
N GLU A 48 5.91 -2.11 -2.78
CA GLU A 48 6.60 -3.00 -3.75
C GLU A 48 5.63 -3.50 -4.83
N GLY A 49 4.36 -3.73 -4.49
CA GLY A 49 3.30 -4.10 -5.44
C GLY A 49 2.93 -3.00 -6.44
N LEU A 50 3.24 -1.73 -6.14
CA LEU A 50 3.01 -0.59 -7.03
C LEU A 50 4.17 -0.32 -8.00
N THR A 51 5.33 -0.95 -7.76
CA THR A 51 6.54 -0.77 -8.59
C THR A 51 6.33 -1.04 -10.09
N PRO A 52 5.55 -2.06 -10.51
CA PRO A 52 5.30 -2.30 -11.94
C PRO A 52 4.57 -1.16 -12.65
N SER A 53 3.85 -0.33 -11.90
CA SER A 53 3.12 0.83 -12.43
C SER A 53 4.00 2.08 -12.57
N LEU A 54 5.25 2.02 -12.10
CA LEU A 54 6.23 3.09 -12.25
C LEU A 54 6.96 2.96 -13.59
N GLY A 55 6.86 4.02 -14.39
CA GLY A 55 7.61 4.17 -15.64
C GLY A 55 8.98 4.85 -15.45
N PRO A 56 9.92 4.64 -16.38
CA PRO A 56 11.19 5.35 -16.40
C PRO A 56 10.99 6.88 -16.44
N GLY A 57 11.73 7.62 -15.62
CA GLY A 57 11.67 9.09 -15.58
C GLY A 57 10.46 9.66 -14.82
N MET A 58 9.61 8.84 -14.21
CA MET A 58 8.54 9.31 -13.32
C MET A 58 9.14 9.86 -12.01
N LEU A 59 8.75 11.07 -11.65
CA LEU A 59 9.02 11.64 -10.33
C LEU A 59 7.96 11.16 -9.36
N VAL A 60 8.37 10.41 -8.34
CA VAL A 60 7.47 9.84 -7.32
C VAL A 60 7.71 10.51 -5.98
N LEU A 61 6.65 11.04 -5.39
CA LEU A 61 6.62 11.48 -4.00
C LEU A 61 6.14 10.31 -3.14
N GLY A 62 6.99 9.83 -2.24
CA GLY A 62 6.63 8.80 -1.27
C GLY A 62 6.19 9.40 0.06
N ASP A 63 5.39 8.65 0.81
CA ASP A 63 5.14 8.93 2.22
C ASP A 63 6.44 8.90 3.03
N ARG A 64 6.46 9.56 4.20
CA ARG A 64 7.67 9.76 5.03
C ARG A 64 8.41 8.46 5.39
N GLY A 65 7.73 7.30 5.36
CA GLY A 65 8.33 5.99 5.63
C GLY A 65 8.99 5.33 4.41
N LEU A 66 8.87 5.93 3.22
CA LEU A 66 9.36 5.40 1.96
C LEU A 66 10.63 6.14 1.54
N VAL A 67 11.67 5.38 1.22
CA VAL A 67 12.91 5.92 0.64
C VAL A 67 12.76 5.87 -0.87
N SER A 68 12.77 7.03 -1.52
CA SER A 68 12.69 7.13 -2.98
C SER A 68 14.01 6.66 -3.60
N THR A 69 13.95 5.67 -4.48
CA THR A 69 15.08 5.26 -5.31
C THR A 69 14.92 5.89 -6.68
N CYS A 70 15.81 6.81 -7.07
CA CYS A 70 15.86 7.30 -8.44
C CYS A 70 16.50 6.21 -9.30
N SER A 71 15.73 5.59 -10.19
CA SER A 71 16.30 4.77 -11.27
C SER A 71 16.67 5.70 -12.43
N PRO A 72 17.94 5.74 -12.86
CA PRO A 72 18.34 6.57 -13.99
C PRO A 72 17.60 6.14 -15.26
N SER A 73 17.19 7.10 -16.08
CA SER A 73 16.61 6.79 -17.39
C SER A 73 17.69 6.13 -18.28
N PRO A 74 17.32 5.24 -19.22
CA PRO A 74 18.28 4.60 -20.13
C PRO A 74 19.14 5.60 -20.93
N SER A 75 18.60 6.80 -21.16
CA SER A 75 19.32 7.92 -21.80
C SER A 75 20.40 8.56 -20.91
N GLN A 76 20.34 8.38 -19.59
CA GLN A 76 21.31 8.93 -18.62
C GLN A 76 22.48 7.98 -18.32
N VAL A 77 22.44 6.73 -18.82
CA VAL A 77 23.47 5.69 -18.53
C VAL A 77 24.60 5.66 -19.57
N ARG A 78 24.53 6.49 -20.62
CA ARG A 78 25.61 6.70 -21.59
C ARG A 78 26.21 8.10 -21.42
N ALA A 79 27.09 8.26 -20.45
CA ALA A 79 28.02 9.38 -20.34
C ALA A 79 29.41 8.83 -20.00
#